data_AF-A0A5J4K2H9-F1
#
_entry.id   AF-A0A5J4K2H9-F1
#
_cell.length_a   1.000
_cell.length_b   1.000
_cell.length_c   1.000
_cell.angle_alpha   90.00
_cell.angle_beta   90.00
_cell.angle_gamma   90.00
#
_symmetry.space_group_name_H-M   'P 1'
#
loop_
_entity.id
_entity.type
_entity.pdbx_description
1 polymer ?
#
loop_
_entity_poly.entity_id
_entity_poly.type
_entity_poly.pdbx_seq_one_letter_code
_entity_poly.pdbx_strand_id
1 'polypeptide(L)'
;MRKVKDVMTTRVVTVHEDQTRQQAAALMARHRVSGLPVVNEEGMITGLVTEHDVLARQGRFVREIMTRGLISVTEETDLEDVAQLLVNRRIRRLPVLREGRLVGIVSRADLVREVATRWTCPVCGEVAPGEEPPECCPRCAAPQMVAPAEPAPPGF
;
A
#
# COMPACT_ATOMS: atom_id res chain seq x y z
N MET A 1 16.20 -8.08 1.94
CA MET A 1 15.22 -7.45 1.03
C MET A 1 14.03 -7.00 1.86
N ARG A 2 13.52 -5.78 1.65
CA ARG A 2 12.38 -5.27 2.43
C ARG A 2 11.08 -5.85 1.87
N LYS A 3 10.16 -6.22 2.75
CA LYS A 3 8.93 -6.92 2.39
C LYS A 3 7.74 -5.96 2.37
N VAL A 4 6.66 -6.34 1.70
CA VAL A 4 5.41 -5.56 1.65
C VAL A 4 4.86 -5.27 3.04
N LYS A 5 4.94 -6.23 3.97
CA LYS A 5 4.45 -6.06 5.35
C LYS A 5 5.09 -4.88 6.10
N ASP A 6 6.29 -4.47 5.70
CA ASP A 6 7.05 -3.39 6.34
C ASP A 6 6.60 -1.98 5.89
N VAL A 7 5.75 -1.90 4.86
CA VAL A 7 5.36 -0.64 4.17
C VAL A 7 3.84 -0.52 3.96
N MET A 8 3.12 -1.65 3.91
CA MET A 8 1.68 -1.67 3.63
C MET A 8 0.85 -0.90 4.67
N THR A 9 -0.29 -0.37 4.22
CA THR A 9 -1.33 0.14 5.11
C THR A 9 -2.23 -1.01 5.56
N THR A 10 -2.34 -1.24 6.88
CA THR A 10 -3.12 -2.34 7.47
C THR A 10 -4.58 -2.00 7.74
N ARG A 11 -4.91 -0.73 7.99
CA ARG A 11 -6.30 -0.28 8.21
C ARG A 11 -7.01 -0.07 6.88
N VAL A 12 -7.51 -1.17 6.32
CA VAL A 12 -8.22 -1.16 5.05
C VAL A 12 -9.72 -1.13 5.28
N VAL A 13 -10.39 -0.11 4.73
CA VAL A 13 -11.87 -0.06 4.70
C VAL A 13 -12.32 -0.94 3.54
N THR A 14 -13.16 -1.94 3.84
CA THR A 14 -13.73 -2.87 2.87
C THR A 14 -15.23 -2.66 2.73
N VAL A 15 -15.82 -3.27 1.71
CA VAL A 15 -17.26 -3.32 1.48
C VAL A 15 -17.67 -4.75 1.13
N HIS A 16 -18.85 -5.18 1.57
CA HIS A 16 -19.37 -6.50 1.23
C HIS A 16 -20.01 -6.49 -0.17
N GLU A 17 -19.93 -7.60 -0.88
CA GLU A 17 -20.41 -7.69 -2.28
C GLU A 17 -21.93 -7.51 -2.44
N ASP A 18 -22.69 -7.81 -1.37
CA ASP A 18 -24.15 -7.62 -1.29
C ASP A 18 -24.59 -6.27 -0.73
N GLN A 19 -23.64 -5.42 -0.33
CA GLN A 19 -23.99 -4.04 0.02
C GLN A 19 -24.36 -3.26 -1.25
N THR A 20 -25.13 -2.20 -1.06
CA THR A 20 -25.59 -1.37 -2.17
C THR A 20 -24.51 -0.41 -2.64
N ARG A 21 -24.64 0.06 -3.88
CA ARG A 21 -23.84 1.14 -4.44
C ARG A 21 -23.82 2.37 -3.54
N GLN A 22 -24.97 2.71 -2.93
CA GLN A 22 -25.09 3.84 -2.00
C GLN A 22 -24.29 3.62 -0.72
N GLN A 23 -24.29 2.39 -0.18
CA GLN A 23 -23.50 2.06 1.01
C GLN A 23 -21.99 2.13 0.71
N ALA A 24 -21.56 1.63 -0.45
CA ALA A 24 -20.17 1.77 -0.89
C ALA A 24 -19.76 3.25 -1.03
N ALA A 25 -20.60 4.07 -1.67
CA ALA A 25 -20.35 5.50 -1.81
C ALA A 25 -20.26 6.22 -0.45
N ALA A 26 -21.14 5.85 0.50
CA ALA A 26 -21.13 6.41 1.85
C ALA A 26 -19.83 6.07 2.60
N LEU A 27 -19.33 4.83 2.46
CA LEU A 27 -18.04 4.42 3.03
C LEU A 27 -16.88 5.21 2.40
N MET A 28 -16.85 5.35 1.07
CA MET A 28 -15.83 6.15 0.37
C MET A 28 -15.79 7.59 0.87
N ALA A 29 -16.95 8.25 0.95
CA ALA A 29 -17.08 9.62 1.41
C ALA A 29 -16.65 9.80 2.88
N ARG A 30 -17.12 8.91 3.77
CA ARG A 30 -16.82 8.96 5.21
C ARG A 30 -15.33 8.78 5.49
N HIS A 31 -14.69 7.83 4.80
CA HIS A 31 -13.30 7.48 5.03
C HIS A 31 -12.32 8.24 4.14
N ARG A 32 -12.81 9.08 3.22
CA ARG A 32 -12.03 9.84 2.24
C ARG A 32 -11.14 8.94 1.38
N VAL A 33 -11.70 7.82 0.91
CA VAL A 33 -11.00 6.84 0.08
C VAL A 33 -11.66 6.71 -1.29
N SER A 34 -10.85 6.65 -2.33
CA SER A 34 -11.31 6.58 -3.73
C SER A 34 -11.69 5.18 -4.23
N GLY A 35 -11.59 4.18 -3.36
CA GLY A 35 -11.95 2.80 -3.70
C GLY A 35 -11.80 1.86 -2.52
N LEU A 36 -12.59 0.80 -2.56
CA LEU A 36 -12.80 -0.17 -1.50
C LEU A 36 -12.59 -1.58 -2.06
N PRO A 37 -11.74 -2.40 -1.43
CA PRO A 37 -11.75 -3.83 -1.66
C PRO A 37 -13.11 -4.40 -1.29
N VAL A 38 -13.62 -5.27 -2.16
CA VAL A 38 -14.87 -5.99 -1.99
C VAL A 38 -14.57 -7.35 -1.41
N VAL A 39 -15.29 -7.72 -0.36
CA VAL A 39 -15.17 -9.02 0.30
C VAL A 39 -16.51 -9.77 0.29
N ASN A 40 -16.44 -11.10 0.36
CA ASN A 40 -17.60 -11.97 0.54
C ASN A 40 -17.86 -12.29 2.02
N GLU A 41 -18.79 -13.22 2.28
CA GLU A 41 -19.21 -13.62 3.63
C GLU A 41 -18.07 -14.25 4.44
N GLU A 42 -17.13 -14.95 3.79
CA GLU A 42 -15.95 -15.53 4.44
C GLU A 42 -14.83 -14.51 4.73
N GLY A 43 -15.01 -13.25 4.31
CA GLY A 43 -14.01 -12.18 4.41
C GLY A 43 -12.91 -12.26 3.36
N MET A 44 -13.12 -13.05 2.30
CA MET A 44 -12.19 -13.20 1.18
C MET A 44 -12.42 -12.11 0.16
N ILE A 45 -11.35 -11.61 -0.46
CA ILE A 45 -11.45 -10.56 -1.46
C ILE A 45 -12.03 -11.10 -2.79
N THR A 46 -13.12 -10.50 -3.27
CA THR A 46 -13.79 -10.90 -4.53
C THR A 46 -13.68 -9.84 -5.63
N GLY A 47 -13.34 -8.60 -5.28
CA GLY A 47 -13.18 -7.53 -6.25
C GLY A 47 -12.75 -6.20 -5.65
N LEU A 48 -12.75 -5.16 -6.48
CA LEU A 48 -12.52 -3.77 -6.09
C LEU A 48 -13.64 -2.92 -6.67
N VAL A 49 -14.17 -1.99 -5.88
CA VAL A 49 -15.08 -0.95 -6.35
C VAL A 49 -14.47 0.42 -6.09
N THR A 50 -14.48 1.28 -7.10
CA THR A 50 -13.91 2.63 -7.05
C THR A 50 -14.98 3.70 -7.20
N GLU A 51 -14.64 4.96 -6.93
CA GLU A 51 -15.52 6.11 -7.24
C GLU A 51 -15.96 6.10 -8.70
N HIS A 52 -15.06 5.74 -9.63
CA HIS A 52 -15.40 5.61 -11.03
C HIS A 52 -16.46 4.53 -11.26
N ASP A 53 -16.33 3.35 -10.65
CA ASP A 53 -17.34 2.29 -10.79
C ASP A 53 -18.71 2.74 -10.25
N VAL A 54 -18.73 3.43 -9.11
CA VAL A 54 -19.95 3.98 -8.51
C VAL A 54 -20.65 4.99 -9.43
N LEU A 55 -19.87 5.83 -10.13
CA LEU A 55 -20.40 6.88 -10.99
C LEU A 55 -20.76 6.40 -12.40
N ALA A 56 -19.97 5.51 -12.99
CA ALA A 56 -20.07 5.14 -14.40
C ALA A 56 -20.84 3.84 -14.65
N ARG A 57 -20.96 2.94 -13.66
CA ARG A 57 -21.59 1.63 -13.86
C ARG A 57 -23.00 1.59 -13.30
N GLN A 58 -23.85 0.81 -13.98
CA GLN A 58 -25.22 0.55 -13.58
C GLN A 58 -25.27 -0.71 -12.71
N GLY A 59 -26.04 -0.65 -11.62
CA GLY A 59 -26.17 -1.75 -10.67
C GLY A 59 -26.62 -1.24 -9.30
N ARG A 60 -27.39 -2.06 -8.58
CA ARG A 60 -27.84 -1.77 -7.22
C ARG A 60 -26.80 -2.21 -6.20
N PHE A 61 -26.18 -3.37 -6.42
CA PHE A 61 -25.26 -4.02 -5.51
C PHE A 61 -23.81 -3.87 -5.96
N VAL A 62 -22.88 -3.90 -5.00
CA VAL A 62 -21.44 -3.78 -5.26
C VAL A 62 -20.95 -4.85 -6.21
N ARG A 63 -21.40 -6.11 -6.06
CA ARG A 63 -21.06 -7.23 -6.95
C ARG A 63 -21.39 -7.00 -8.44
N GLU A 64 -22.30 -6.08 -8.74
CA GLU A 64 -22.73 -5.76 -10.11
C GLU A 64 -21.83 -4.69 -10.75
N ILE A 65 -21.23 -3.82 -9.93
CA ILE A 65 -20.41 -2.69 -10.39
C ILE A 65 -18.91 -2.87 -10.12
N MET A 66 -18.52 -3.86 -9.32
CA MET A 66 -17.11 -4.09 -9.02
C MET A 66 -16.32 -4.62 -10.21
N THR A 67 -15.01 -4.45 -10.15
CA THR A 67 -14.06 -5.15 -11.02
C THR A 67 -13.57 -6.42 -10.33
N ARG A 68 -13.72 -7.56 -11.01
CA ARG A 68 -13.23 -8.88 -10.57
C ARG A 68 -11.81 -9.13 -11.10
N GLY A 69 -11.12 -10.12 -10.53
CA GLY A 69 -9.80 -10.53 -11.01
C GLY A 69 -8.70 -9.53 -10.63
N LEU A 70 -8.53 -9.33 -9.33
CA LEU A 70 -7.51 -8.43 -8.81
C LEU A 70 -6.14 -9.10 -8.85
N ILE A 71 -5.13 -8.32 -9.24
CA ILE A 71 -3.75 -8.67 -8.96
C ILE A 71 -3.50 -8.32 -7.49
N SER A 72 -3.15 -9.32 -6.69
CA SER A 72 -2.78 -9.18 -5.29
C SER A 72 -1.36 -9.66 -5.05
N VAL A 73 -0.78 -9.23 -3.94
CA VAL A 73 0.53 -9.69 -3.46
C VAL A 73 0.38 -10.28 -2.06
N THR A 74 1.41 -10.97 -1.59
CA THR A 74 1.47 -11.46 -0.21
C THR A 74 2.29 -10.51 0.66
N GLU A 75 2.14 -10.63 1.98
CA GLU A 75 2.92 -9.84 2.94
C GLU A 75 4.44 -10.07 2.82
N GLU A 76 4.84 -11.25 2.33
CA GLU A 76 6.22 -11.69 2.11
C GLU A 76 6.74 -11.37 0.71
N THR A 77 5.92 -10.76 -0.15
CA THR A 77 6.36 -10.29 -1.47
C THR A 77 7.42 -9.21 -1.30
N ASP A 78 8.44 -9.21 -2.15
CA ASP A 78 9.49 -8.21 -2.11
C ASP A 78 9.01 -6.85 -2.63
N LEU A 79 9.46 -5.78 -1.99
CA LEU A 79 9.00 -4.43 -2.32
C LEU A 79 9.37 -4.02 -3.77
N GLU A 80 10.48 -4.55 -4.28
CA GLU A 80 10.93 -4.36 -5.66
C GLU A 80 9.93 -4.96 -6.67
N ASP A 81 9.45 -6.18 -6.42
CA ASP A 81 8.44 -6.82 -7.26
C ASP A 81 7.12 -6.02 -7.25
N VAL A 82 6.73 -5.51 -6.08
CA VAL A 82 5.57 -4.63 -5.96
C VAL A 82 5.74 -3.35 -6.74
N ALA A 83 6.91 -2.72 -6.68
CA ALA A 83 7.23 -1.52 -7.46
C ALA A 83 7.10 -1.80 -8.97
N GLN A 84 7.67 -2.91 -9.43
CA GLN A 84 7.58 -3.34 -10.83
C GLN A 84 6.13 -3.59 -11.25
N LEU A 85 5.33 -4.28 -10.43
CA LEU A 85 3.91 -4.52 -10.71
C LEU A 85 3.13 -3.21 -10.85
N LEU A 86 3.31 -2.27 -9.91
CA LEU A 86 2.60 -0.99 -9.91
C LEU A 86 2.98 -0.12 -11.13
N VAL A 87 4.26 -0.11 -11.52
CA VAL A 87 4.76 0.66 -12.66
C VAL A 87 4.34 0.02 -13.98
N ASN A 88 4.67 -1.26 -14.18
CA ASN A 88 4.53 -1.93 -15.48
C ASN A 88 3.08 -2.23 -15.83
N ARG A 89 2.23 -2.51 -14.83
CA ARG A 89 0.80 -2.80 -15.05
C ARG A 89 -0.08 -1.54 -14.94
N ARG A 90 0.51 -0.37 -14.68
CA ARG A 90 -0.22 0.90 -14.43
C ARG A 90 -1.28 0.79 -13.34
N ILE A 91 -1.04 -0.06 -12.34
CA ILE A 91 -1.93 -0.28 -11.20
C ILE A 91 -1.56 0.72 -10.10
N ARG A 92 -2.57 1.35 -9.49
CA ARG A 92 -2.31 2.37 -8.46
C ARG A 92 -2.02 1.79 -7.08
N ARG A 93 -2.63 0.65 -6.77
CA ARG A 93 -2.58 -0.04 -5.48
C ARG A 93 -2.86 -1.53 -5.64
N LEU A 94 -2.28 -2.34 -4.79
CA LEU A 94 -2.45 -3.79 -4.75
C LEU A 94 -2.96 -4.21 -3.38
N PRO A 95 -4.01 -5.06 -3.31
CA PRO A 95 -4.37 -5.76 -2.10
C PRO A 95 -3.23 -6.68 -1.64
N VAL A 96 -2.98 -6.71 -0.33
CA VAL A 96 -2.01 -7.59 0.31
C VAL A 96 -2.77 -8.68 1.06
N LEU A 97 -2.49 -9.93 0.73
CA LEU A 97 -3.18 -11.09 1.29
C LEU A 97 -2.27 -11.94 2.18
N ARG A 98 -2.85 -12.50 3.24
CA ARG A 98 -2.27 -13.56 4.07
C ARG A 98 -3.26 -14.71 4.06
N GLU A 99 -2.85 -15.88 3.57
CA GLU A 99 -3.73 -17.06 3.49
C GLU A 99 -5.06 -16.77 2.78
N GLY A 100 -5.02 -15.91 1.75
CA GLY A 100 -6.19 -15.48 0.97
C GLY A 100 -7.05 -14.39 1.64
N ARG A 101 -6.79 -14.05 2.90
CA ARG A 101 -7.46 -12.94 3.60
C ARG A 101 -6.78 -11.61 3.34
N LEU A 102 -7.57 -10.56 3.18
CA LEU A 102 -7.06 -9.20 3.04
C LEU A 102 -6.48 -8.70 4.36
N VAL A 103 -5.17 -8.41 4.36
CA VAL A 103 -4.45 -7.89 5.55
C VAL A 103 -3.91 -6.48 5.36
N GLY A 104 -3.91 -5.97 4.13
CA GLY A 104 -3.43 -4.62 3.85
C GLY A 104 -3.62 -4.18 2.41
N ILE A 105 -3.22 -2.95 2.14
CA ILE A 105 -3.05 -2.39 0.79
C ILE A 105 -1.64 -1.82 0.70
N VAL A 106 -0.99 -2.03 -0.44
CA VAL A 106 0.24 -1.33 -0.81
C VAL A 106 0.00 -0.52 -2.08
N SER A 107 0.42 0.75 -2.06
CA SER A 107 0.21 1.68 -3.16
C SER A 107 1.50 2.39 -3.56
N ARG A 108 1.47 3.07 -4.71
CA ARG A 108 2.60 3.91 -5.15
C ARG A 108 2.95 4.99 -4.12
N ALA A 109 1.96 5.53 -3.42
CA ALA A 109 2.20 6.52 -2.37
C ALA A 109 2.94 5.92 -1.17
N ASP A 110 2.69 4.66 -0.84
CA ASP A 110 3.39 3.97 0.24
C ASP A 110 4.86 3.71 -0.14
N LEU A 111 5.12 3.33 -1.40
CA LEU A 111 6.49 3.18 -1.91
C LEU A 111 7.25 4.52 -1.93
N VAL A 112 6.61 5.60 -2.37
CA VAL A 112 7.22 6.94 -2.36
C VAL A 112 7.52 7.39 -0.93
N ARG A 113 6.59 7.17 0.00
CA ARG A 113 6.81 7.45 1.43
C ARG A 113 8.00 6.67 1.96
N GLU A 114 8.07 5.37 1.67
CA GLU A 114 9.19 4.52 2.09
C GLU A 114 10.55 5.04 1.59
N VAL A 115 10.63 5.57 0.38
CA VAL A 115 11.87 6.21 -0.12
C VAL A 115 12.18 7.49 0.66
N ALA A 116 11.18 8.31 0.93
CA ALA A 116 11.35 9.61 1.58
C ALA A 116 11.65 9.51 3.08
N THR A 117 11.19 8.46 3.75
CA THR A 117 11.29 8.31 5.21
C THR A 117 12.35 7.32 5.64
N ARG A 118 13.38 7.10 4.82
CA ARG A 118 14.42 6.11 5.10
C ARG A 118 15.72 6.83 5.38
N TRP A 119 16.40 6.39 6.42
CA TRP A 119 17.68 6.94 6.87
C TRP A 119 18.67 5.80 7.08
N THR A 120 19.90 6.00 6.65
CA THR A 120 20.99 5.03 6.76
C THR A 120 22.11 5.64 7.61
N CYS A 121 22.63 4.87 8.56
CA CYS A 121 23.79 5.26 9.35
C CYS A 121 25.07 5.13 8.50
N PRO A 122 25.88 6.20 8.35
CA PRO A 122 27.11 6.14 7.56
C PRO A 122 28.22 5.31 8.24
N VAL A 123 28.10 5.01 9.53
CA VAL A 123 29.11 4.27 10.31
C VAL A 123 28.88 2.77 10.28
N CYS A 124 27.65 2.31 10.56
CA CYS A 124 27.35 0.88 10.68
C CYS A 124 26.37 0.35 9.63
N GLY A 125 25.83 1.21 8.77
CA GLY A 125 24.87 0.83 7.72
C GLY A 125 23.45 0.55 8.22
N GLU A 126 23.16 0.76 9.50
CA GLU A 126 21.81 0.57 10.05
C GLU A 126 20.79 1.46 9.35
N VAL A 127 19.60 0.93 9.09
CA VAL A 127 18.53 1.68 8.43
C VAL A 127 17.40 1.92 9.43
N ALA A 128 16.98 3.18 9.59
CA ALA A 128 15.81 3.52 10.41
C ALA A 128 14.76 4.28 9.59
N PRO A 129 13.46 4.03 9.85
CA PRO A 129 12.38 4.82 9.28
C PRO A 129 12.14 6.11 10.07
N GLY A 130 11.65 7.17 9.41
CA GLY A 130 11.20 8.42 10.04
C GLY A 130 10.96 9.53 9.02
N GLU A 131 10.00 10.43 9.27
CA GLU A 131 9.81 11.63 8.42
C GLU A 131 11.01 12.58 8.48
N GLU A 132 11.68 12.61 9.64
CA GLU A 132 12.91 13.35 9.89
C GLU A 132 14.04 12.38 10.26
N PRO A 133 15.32 12.74 9.99
CA PRO A 133 16.44 11.90 10.38
C PRO A 133 16.50 11.81 11.91
N PRO A 134 16.61 10.60 12.49
CA PRO A 134 16.80 10.49 13.93
C PRO A 134 18.14 11.08 14.34
N GLU A 135 18.16 11.69 15.52
CA GLU A 135 19.32 12.41 16.07
C GLU A 135 20.59 11.55 16.11
N CYS A 136 20.42 10.25 16.40
CA CYS A 136 21.48 9.26 16.42
C CYS A 136 21.03 7.92 15.85
N CYS A 137 22.01 7.13 15.41
CA CYS A 137 21.78 5.76 14.97
C CYS A 137 21.28 4.90 16.15
N PRO A 138 20.16 4.17 16.01
CA PRO A 138 19.60 3.35 17.09
C PRO A 138 20.48 2.13 17.44
N ARG A 139 21.50 1.85 16.64
CA ARG A 139 22.38 0.69 16.81
C ARG A 139 23.76 1.02 17.37
N CYS A 140 24.45 2.02 16.83
CA CYS A 140 25.80 2.38 17.26
C CYS A 140 25.91 3.77 17.90
N ALA A 141 24.79 4.48 18.05
CA ALA A 141 24.71 5.85 18.58
C ALA A 141 25.50 6.91 17.78
N ALA A 142 25.98 6.57 16.57
CA ALA A 142 26.62 7.56 15.69
C ALA A 142 25.65 8.72 15.41
N PRO A 143 26.11 9.98 15.50
CA PRO A 143 25.29 11.14 15.16
C PRO A 143 25.06 11.20 13.64
N GLN A 144 24.01 11.93 13.23
CA GLN A 144 23.75 12.31 11.82
C GLN A 144 23.48 11.12 10.88
N MET A 145 22.24 10.63 10.87
CA MET A 145 21.79 9.68 9.86
C MET A 145 21.52 10.38 8.52
N VAL A 146 21.83 9.70 7.40
CA VAL A 146 21.73 10.28 6.04
C VAL A 146 20.70 9.53 5.20
N ALA A 147 20.11 10.17 4.20
CA ALA A 147 19.22 9.47 3.27
C ALA A 147 20.00 8.36 2.50
N PRO A 148 19.40 7.20 2.18
CA PRO A 148 20.01 6.17 1.37
C PRO A 148 20.37 6.72 -0.01
N ALA A 149 21.66 6.98 -0.21
CA ALA A 149 22.29 7.43 -1.44
C ALA A 149 21.67 8.70 -2.07
N GLU A 150 22.09 9.87 -1.57
CA GLU A 150 22.68 10.81 -2.52
C GLU A 150 24.01 10.19 -2.97
N PRO A 151 24.30 10.03 -4.28
CA PRO A 151 25.65 9.65 -4.69
C PRO A 151 26.61 10.68 -4.10
N ALA A 152 27.66 10.22 -3.42
CA ALA A 152 28.76 11.10 -3.04
C ALA A 152 29.19 11.87 -4.31
N PRO A 153 29.32 13.21 -4.27
CA PRO A 153 29.85 13.93 -5.41
C PRO A 153 31.21 13.30 -5.77
N PRO A 154 31.48 13.00 -7.05
CA PRO A 154 32.77 12.44 -7.42
C PRO A 154 33.88 13.44 -7.05
N GLY A 155 34.77 13.04 -6.13
CA GLY A 155 36.00 13.81 -5.85
C GLY A 155 36.38 14.04 -4.38
N PHE A 156 36.43 13.01 -3.54
CA PHE A 156 37.37 12.96 -2.41
C PHE A 156 38.29 11.76 -2.57
#